data_AF-A0A497V0Z5-F1
#
_entry.id   AF-A0A497V0Z5-F1
#
_cell.length_a   1.000
_cell.length_b   1.000
_cell.length_c   1.000
_cell.angle_alpha   90.00
_cell.angle_beta   90.00
_cell.angle_gamma   90.00
#
_symmetry.space_group_name_H-M   'P 1'
#
loop_
_entity.id
_entity.type
_entity.pdbx_description
1 polymer ?
#
loop_
_entity_poly.entity_id
_entity_poly.type
_entity_poly.pdbx_seq_one_letter_code
_entity_poly.pdbx_strand_id
1 'polypeptide(L)' 'MKTENLLRRFNALEQRIRRSEQSLEEAKLEASTLKQLIDNSQSTKKEDISFLASLAVSKRNARLGIKYVDGKPVKI' A
#
# COMPACT_ATOMS: atom_id res chain seq x y z
N MET A 1 -11.53 -34.31 -43.26
CA MET A 1 -10.39 -33.36 -43.26
C MET A 1 -10.70 -31.93 -42.74
N LYS A 2 -11.93 -31.42 -42.71
CA LYS A 2 -12.20 -30.04 -42.20
C LYS A 2 -12.45 -29.97 -40.68
N THR A 3 -13.06 -31.00 -40.11
CA THR A 3 -13.43 -31.09 -38.68
C THR A 3 -12.24 -31.26 -37.74
N GLU A 4 -11.27 -32.11 -38.08
CA GLU A 4 -10.06 -32.32 -37.27
C GLU A 4 -9.19 -31.05 -37.16
N ASN A 5 -9.13 -30.26 -38.23
CA ASN A 5 -8.43 -28.98 -38.24
C ASN A 5 -9.11 -27.97 -37.30
N LEU A 6 -10.44 -27.92 -37.30
CA LEU A 6 -11.22 -27.07 -36.42
C LEU A 6 -10.99 -27.42 -34.93
N LEU A 7 -10.98 -28.72 -34.60
CA LEU A 7 -10.68 -29.22 -33.26
C LEU A 7 -9.28 -28.82 -32.78
N ARG A 8 -8.26 -28.96 -33.64
CA ARG A 8 -6.89 -28.55 -33.29
C ARG A 8 -6.79 -27.05 -33.03
N ARG A 9 -7.46 -26.23 -33.86
CA ARG A 9 -7.49 -24.77 -33.69
C ARG A 9 -8.22 -24.36 -32.41
N PHE A 10 -9.31 -25.05 -32.08
CA PHE A 10 -10.06 -24.83 -30.85
C PHE A 10 -9.21 -25.13 -29.61
N ASN A 11 -8.57 -26.30 -29.55
CA ASN A 11 -7.70 -26.66 -28.44
C ASN A 11 -6.52 -25.69 -28.28
N ALA A 12 -5.92 -25.24 -29.40
CA ALA A 12 -4.87 -24.23 -29.36
C ALA A 12 -5.37 -22.88 -28.82
N LEU A 13 -6.62 -22.51 -29.12
CA LEU A 13 -7.26 -21.30 -28.60
C LEU A 13 -7.51 -21.42 -27.09
N GLU A 14 -8.07 -22.54 -26.64
CA GLU A 14 -8.29 -22.80 -25.20
C GLU A 14 -7.00 -22.72 -24.39
N GLN A 15 -5.91 -23.33 -24.88
CA GLN A 15 -4.62 -23.26 -24.20
C GLN A 15 -4.03 -21.84 -24.16
N ARG A 16 -4.33 -20.99 -25.15
CA ARG A 16 -3.92 -19.59 -25.13
C ARG A 16 -4.74 -18.78 -24.13
N ILE A 17 -6.05 -19.00 -24.09
CA ILE A 17 -6.95 -18.37 -23.12
C ILE A 17 -6.51 -18.73 -21.70
N ARG A 18 -6.30 -20.02 -21.40
CA ARG A 18 -5.86 -20.47 -20.07
C ARG A 18 -4.54 -19.83 -19.63
N ARG A 19 -3.56 -19.72 -20.54
CA ARG A 19 -2.28 -19.03 -20.25
C ARG A 19 -2.48 -17.54 -19.98
N SER A 20 -3.38 -16.90 -20.72
CA SER A 20 -3.71 -15.49 -20.53
C SER A 20 -4.41 -15.24 -19.19
N GLU A 21 -5.33 -16.12 -18.80
CA GLU A 21 -6.03 -16.04 -17.51
C GLU A 21 -5.04 -16.19 -16.34
N GLN A 22 -4.12 -17.14 -16.44
CA GLN A 22 -3.07 -17.32 -15.43
C GLN A 22 -2.19 -16.06 -15.29
N SER A 23 -1.72 -15.50 -16.41
CA SER A 23 -0.90 -14.29 -16.39
C SER A 23 -1.66 -13.08 -15.82
N LEU A 24 -2.96 -12.98 -16.06
CA LEU A 24 -3.80 -11.93 -15.49
C LEU A 24 -3.93 -12.06 -13.97
N GLU A 25 -4.12 -13.27 -13.46
CA GLU A 25 -4.19 -13.51 -12.01
C GLU A 25 -2.86 -13.22 -11.30
N GLU A 26 -1.73 -13.60 -11.92
CA GLU A 26 -0.39 -13.24 -11.43
C GLU A 26 -0.20 -11.72 -11.37
N ALA A 27 -0.59 -10.98 -12.42
CA ALA A 27 -0.51 -9.52 -12.44
C ALA A 27 -1.41 -8.85 -11.39
N LYS A 28 -2.61 -9.39 -11.12
CA LYS A 28 -3.48 -8.90 -10.04
C LYS A 28 -2.86 -9.09 -8.67
N LEU A 29 -2.24 -10.25 -8.44
CA LEU A 29 -1.56 -10.54 -7.18
C LEU A 29 -0.38 -9.58 -6.95
N GLU A 30 0.44 -9.36 -7.98
CA GLU A 30 1.55 -8.41 -7.93
C GLU A 30 1.07 -6.99 -7.65
N ALA A 31 0.03 -6.52 -8.37
CA ALA A 31 -0.55 -5.20 -8.16
C ALA A 31 -1.11 -5.02 -6.74
N SER A 32 -1.78 -6.04 -6.19
CA SER A 32 -2.28 -6.02 -4.81
C SER A 32 -1.13 -5.91 -3.80
N THR A 33 -0.07 -6.68 -3.99
CA THR A 33 1.13 -6.65 -3.15
C THR A 33 1.82 -5.29 -3.18
N LEU A 34 2.00 -4.71 -4.38
CA LEU A 34 2.58 -3.38 -4.55
C LEU A 34 1.73 -2.30 -3.87
N LYS A 35 0.40 -2.38 -3.99
CA LYS A 35 -0.51 -1.46 -3.31
C LYS A 35 -0.32 -1.52 -1.79
N GLN A 36 -0.26 -2.72 -1.21
CA GLN A 36 -0.05 -2.90 0.22
C GLN A 36 1.30 -2.30 0.68
N LEU A 37 2.37 -2.50 -0.10
CA LEU A 37 3.68 -1.90 0.20
C LEU A 37 3.65 -0.37 0.17
N ILE A 38 2.93 0.22 -0.80
CA ILE A 38 2.76 1.68 -0.91
C ILE A 38 1.97 2.20 0.31
N ASP A 39 0.85 1.56 0.64
CA ASP A 39 -0.01 1.98 1.75
C ASP A 39 0.76 1.94 3.09
N ASN A 40 1.53 0.88 3.34
CA ASN A 40 2.41 0.77 4.51
C ASN A 40 3.55 1.80 4.52
N SER A 41 4.11 2.12 3.36
CA SER A 41 5.15 3.14 3.24
C SER A 41 4.61 4.56 3.47
N GLN A 42 3.32 4.79 3.21
CA GLN A 42 2.67 6.06 3.49
C GLN A 42 2.25 6.19 4.96
N SER A 43 1.81 5.12 5.61
CA SER A 43 1.47 5.15 7.03
C SER A 43 2.70 5.47 7.89
N THR A 44 3.82 4.78 7.64
CA THR A 44 5.11 5.03 8.32
C THR A 44 5.57 6.48 8.17
N LYS A 45 5.52 7.05 6.96
CA LYS A 45 5.84 8.47 6.73
C LYS A 45 4.95 9.43 7.51
N LYS A 46 3.65 9.13 7.66
CA LYS A 46 2.71 9.96 8.43
C LYS A 46 3.04 9.91 9.93
N GLU A 47 3.38 8.73 10.44
CA GLU A 47 3.79 8.54 11.84
C GLU A 47 5.07 9.33 12.15
N ASP A 48 6.08 9.27 11.29
CA ASP A 48 7.33 10.01 11.45
C ASP A 48 7.12 11.53 11.48
N ILE A 49 6.30 12.06 10.56
CA ILE A 49 5.97 13.50 10.53
C ILE A 49 5.23 13.91 11.80
N SER A 50 4.28 13.09 12.27
CA SER A 50 3.54 13.34 13.51
C SER A 50 4.46 13.36 14.73
N PHE A 51 5.41 12.43 14.80
CA PHE A 51 6.43 12.38 15.85
C PHE A 51 7.32 13.63 15.84
N LEU A 52 7.84 14.02 14.67
CA LEU A 52 8.67 15.21 14.53
C LEU A 52 7.92 16.50 14.91
N ALA A 53 6.65 16.61 14.49
CA ALA A 53 5.79 17.73 14.87
C ALA A 53 5.58 17.79 16.40
N SER A 54 5.30 16.64 17.02
CA SER A 54 5.14 16.52 18.47
C SER A 54 6.41 16.88 19.23
N LEU A 55 7.58 16.49 18.70
CA LEU A 55 8.88 16.87 19.25
C LEU A 55 9.13 18.38 19.14
N ALA A 56 8.81 18.99 18.00
CA ALA A 56 8.94 20.43 17.79
C ALA A 56 8.03 21.23 18.74
N VAL A 57 6.77 20.79 18.90
CA VAL A 57 5.82 21.38 19.87
C VAL A 57 6.36 21.25 21.29
N SER A 58 6.85 20.07 21.67
CA SER A 58 7.44 19.83 23.00
C SER A 58 8.64 20.75 23.27
N LYS A 59 9.56 20.89 22.31
CA LYS A 59 10.71 21.82 22.41
C LYS A 59 10.26 23.27 22.57
N ARG A 60 9.27 23.71 21.78
CA ARG A 60 8.70 25.06 21.90
C ARG A 60 8.07 25.29 23.26
N ASN A 61 7.28 24.34 23.76
CA ASN A 61 6.62 24.44 25.05
C ASN A 61 7.62 24.51 26.19
N ALA A 62 8.68 23.69 26.16
CA ALA A 62 9.78 23.78 27.12
C ALA A 62 10.45 25.17 27.11
N ARG A 63 10.72 25.72 25.92
CA ARG A 63 11.29 27.08 25.78
C ARG A 63 10.36 28.17 26.35
N LEU A 64 9.05 27.99 26.23
CA LEU A 64 8.04 28.92 26.75
C LEU A 64 7.74 28.73 28.24
N GLY A 65 8.40 27.78 28.91
CA GLY A 65 8.10 27.44 30.31
C GLY A 65 6.71 26.82 30.48
N ILE A 66 6.18 26.12 29.47
CA ILE A 66 4.85 25.50 29.52
C ILE A 66 4.99 24.02 29.89
N LYS A 67 4.29 23.58 30.93
CA LYS A 67 4.19 22.18 31.37
C LYS A 67 2.75 21.70 31.29
N TYR A 68 2.55 20.44 30.93
CA TYR A 68 1.22 19.82 30.94
C TYR A 68 0.94 19.21 32.31
N VAL A 69 -0.19 19.59 32.90
CA VAL A 69 -0.75 19.02 34.14
C VAL A 69 -2.17 18.58 33.82
N ASP A 70 -2.50 17.32 34.08
CA ASP A 70 -3.81 16.72 33.75
C ASP A 70 -4.26 16.93 32.30
N GLY A 71 -3.31 16.90 31.36
CA GLY A 71 -3.56 17.11 29.93
C GLY A 71 -3.76 18.57 29.50
N LYS A 72 -3.74 19.54 30.42
CA LYS A 72 -3.86 20.97 30.13
C LYS A 72 -2.49 21.67 30.18
N PRO A 73 -2.15 22.53 29.20
CA PRO A 73 -0.92 23.31 29.25
C PRO A 73 -1.02 24.41 30.32
N VAL A 74 -0.04 24.46 31.22
CA VAL A 74 0.08 25.45 32.30
C VAL A 74 1.45 26.12 32.19
N LYS A 75 1.49 27.45 32.26
CA LYS A 75 2.74 28.21 32.25
C LYS A 75 3.33 28.20 33.67
N ILE A 76 4.59 27.81 33.77
CA ILE A 76 5.40 27.83 34.99
C ILE A 76 6.37 29.01 34.95
#